data_AF-A0A951RWJ3-F1
#
_entry.id   AF-A0A951RWJ3-F1
#
_cell.length_a   1.000
_cell.length_b   1.000
_cell.length_c   1.000
_cell.angle_alpha   90.00
_cell.angle_beta   90.00
_cell.angle_gamma   90.00
#
_symmetry.space_group_name_H-M   'P 1'
#
loop_
_entity.id
_entity.type
_entity.pdbx_description
1 polymer ?
#
loop_
_entity_poly.entity_id
_entity_poly.type
_entity_poly.pdbx_seq_one_letter_code
_entity_poly.pdbx_strand_id
1 'polypeptide(L)'
;MKLSKPVTTHTLNRREVRLEWVLVAIVVLSFALIGAGIYYQNRGISHDNVLVPLLFLLYSIFFFLIGYNGITGGAILPKWFGSFFPDKQKLKPGNKLVINVGKVTVGLAILLFILCALSALIQQ
;
A
#
# COMPACT_ATOMS: atom_id res chain seq x y z
N MET A 1 -2.65 25.31 -29.22
CA MET A 1 -2.32 24.58 -27.97
C MET A 1 -3.50 23.68 -27.64
N LYS A 2 -3.44 22.36 -27.91
CA LYS A 2 -4.53 21.43 -27.57
C LYS A 2 -4.53 21.26 -26.05
N LEU A 3 -5.55 21.75 -25.36
CA LEU A 3 -5.79 21.38 -23.95
C LEU A 3 -5.90 19.85 -23.91
N SER A 4 -4.92 19.21 -23.29
CA SER A 4 -4.98 17.79 -22.98
C SER A 4 -6.23 17.56 -22.13
N LYS A 5 -7.17 16.76 -22.66
CA LYS A 5 -8.35 16.32 -21.90
C LYS A 5 -7.91 15.86 -20.50
N PRO A 6 -8.63 16.25 -19.43
CA PRO A 6 -8.27 15.85 -18.08
C PRO A 6 -8.09 14.33 -18.05
N VAL A 7 -6.97 13.90 -17.45
CA VAL A 7 -6.71 12.49 -17.14
C VAL A 7 -7.99 11.98 -16.47
N THR A 8 -8.66 11.01 -17.09
CA THR A 8 -9.88 10.40 -16.56
C THR A 8 -9.55 9.84 -15.20
N THR A 9 -9.87 10.58 -14.14
CA THR A 9 -9.88 10.07 -12.77
C THR A 9 -10.91 8.96 -12.76
N HIS A 10 -10.46 7.71 -12.62
CA HIS A 10 -11.37 6.60 -12.42
C HIS A 10 -12.19 6.89 -11.14
N THR A 11 -13.49 7.05 -11.30
CA THR A 11 -14.40 7.34 -10.19
C THR A 11 -14.49 6.09 -9.31
N LEU A 12 -14.09 6.23 -8.05
CA LEU A 12 -14.17 5.14 -7.07
C LEU A 12 -15.62 4.92 -6.65
N ASN A 13 -15.99 3.66 -6.44
CA ASN A 13 -17.27 3.35 -5.80
C ASN A 13 -17.20 3.58 -4.28
N ARG A 14 -18.36 3.54 -3.59
CA ARG A 14 -18.43 3.80 -2.14
C ARG A 14 -17.54 2.88 -1.29
N ARG A 15 -17.38 1.61 -1.68
CA ARG A 15 -16.51 0.64 -0.97
C ARG A 15 -15.04 0.99 -1.19
N GLU A 16 -14.68 1.37 -2.40
CA GLU A 16 -13.33 1.77 -2.77
C GLU A 16 -12.92 3.10 -2.13
N VAL A 17 -13.84 4.06 -1.97
CA VAL A 17 -13.57 5.29 -1.21
C VAL A 17 -13.27 4.96 0.26
N ARG A 18 -14.02 4.06 0.89
CA ARG A 18 -13.72 3.61 2.26
C ARG A 18 -12.36 2.92 2.33
N LEU A 19 -12.08 2.04 1.37
CA LEU A 19 -10.79 1.36 1.29
C LEU A 19 -9.64 2.35 1.09
N GLU A 20 -9.82 3.37 0.25
CA GLU A 20 -8.86 4.45 0.06
C GLU A 20 -8.55 5.17 1.39
N TRP A 21 -9.56 5.51 2.18
CA TRP A 21 -9.35 6.13 3.49
C TRP A 21 -8.66 5.20 4.49
N VAL A 22 -8.95 3.89 4.45
CA VAL A 22 -8.23 2.89 5.26
C VAL A 22 -6.75 2.84 4.86
N LEU A 23 -6.45 2.84 3.56
CA LEU A 23 -5.07 2.86 3.05
C LEU A 23 -4.34 4.14 3.48
N VAL A 24 -4.99 5.31 3.41
CA VAL A 24 -4.44 6.58 3.90
C VAL A 24 -4.18 6.53 5.40
N ALA A 25 -5.11 6.00 6.20
CA ALA A 25 -4.93 5.85 7.63
C ALA A 25 -3.74 4.95 7.98
N ILE A 26 -3.55 3.84 7.26
CA ILE A 26 -2.39 2.96 7.42
C ILE A 26 -1.09 3.73 7.12
N VAL A 27 -1.03 4.52 6.05
CA VAL A 27 0.14 5.33 5.72
C VAL A 27 0.47 6.33 6.84
N VAL A 28 -0.53 7.02 7.38
CA VAL A 28 -0.36 7.96 8.50
C VAL A 28 0.17 7.23 9.74
N LEU A 29 -0.39 6.06 10.07
CA LEU A 29 0.08 5.24 11.18
C LEU A 29 1.52 4.76 10.97
N SER A 30 1.90 4.35 9.76
CA SER A 30 3.27 3.97 9.43
C SER A 30 4.26 5.12 9.66
N PHE A 31 3.92 6.34 9.25
CA PHE A 31 4.75 7.52 9.54
C PHE A 31 4.84 7.81 11.04
N ALA A 32 3.76 7.64 11.79
CA ALA A 32 3.77 7.79 13.24
C ALA A 32 4.69 6.76 13.92
N LEU A 33 4.70 5.50 13.46
CA LEU A 33 5.61 4.47 13.97
C LEU A 33 7.07 4.77 13.66
N ILE A 34 7.38 5.25 12.45
CA ILE A 34 8.74 5.67 12.10
C ILE A 34 9.19 6.83 13.01
N GLY A 35 8.32 7.83 13.21
CA GLY A 35 8.58 8.95 14.11
C GLY A 35 8.80 8.50 15.57
N ALA A 36 7.99 7.55 16.04
CA ALA A 36 8.16 6.96 17.36
C ALA A 36 9.49 6.22 17.49
N GLY A 37 9.89 5.44 16.47
CA GLY A 37 11.19 4.77 16.42
C GLY A 37 12.35 5.75 16.56
N ILE A 38 12.37 6.81 15.75
CA ILE A 38 13.38 7.88 15.82
C ILE A 38 13.40 8.53 17.22
N TYR A 39 12.23 8.81 17.80
CA TYR A 39 12.12 9.39 19.13
C TYR A 39 12.72 8.50 20.23
N TYR A 40 12.39 7.20 20.24
CA TYR A 40 12.91 6.27 21.25
C TYR A 40 14.41 6.02 21.08
N GLN A 41 14.90 5.89 19.85
CA GLN A 41 16.33 5.77 19.55
C GLN A 41 17.12 6.99 20.06
N ASN A 42 16.58 8.21 19.87
CA ASN A 42 17.20 9.44 20.40
C ASN A 42 17.25 9.51 21.93
N ARG A 43 16.43 8.71 22.63
CA ARG A 43 16.45 8.58 24.10
C ARG A 43 17.27 7.38 24.59
N GLY A 44 17.93 6.64 23.69
CA GLY A 44 18.68 5.43 24.03
C GLY A 44 17.80 4.26 24.48
N ILE A 45 16.49 4.31 24.16
CA ILE A 45 15.54 3.26 24.53
C ILE A 45 15.25 2.41 23.30
N SER A 46 15.53 1.10 23.36
CA SER A 46 15.16 0.18 22.28
C SER A 46 13.70 -0.24 22.42
N HIS A 47 12.92 0.00 21.37
CA HIS A 47 11.55 -0.52 21.19
C HIS A 47 11.40 -1.24 19.84
N ASP A 48 12.52 -1.59 19.21
CA ASP A 48 12.54 -2.16 17.86
C ASP A 48 11.81 -3.52 17.82
N ASN A 49 11.78 -4.24 18.95
CA ASN A 49 11.05 -5.49 19.14
C ASN A 49 9.53 -5.39 18.96
N VAL A 50 8.98 -4.18 19.09
CA VAL A 50 7.55 -3.91 18.88
C VAL A 50 7.34 -3.10 17.61
N LEU A 51 8.16 -2.06 17.40
CA LEU A 51 7.96 -1.11 16.32
C LEU A 51 8.25 -1.72 14.93
N VAL A 52 9.29 -2.55 14.80
CA VAL A 52 9.66 -3.15 13.51
C VAL A 52 8.62 -4.18 13.04
N PRO A 53 8.18 -5.15 13.87
CA PRO A 53 7.12 -6.08 13.47
C PRO A 53 5.81 -5.34 13.14
N LEU A 54 5.44 -4.33 13.94
CA LEU A 54 4.21 -3.57 13.71
C LEU A 54 4.25 -2.79 12.39
N LEU A 55 5.41 -2.24 12.02
CA LEU A 55 5.60 -1.57 10.74
C LEU A 55 5.48 -2.54 9.56
N PHE A 56 6.10 -3.73 9.66
CA PHE A 56 5.95 -4.77 8.63
C PHE A 56 4.51 -5.26 8.49
N LEU A 57 3.79 -5.41 9.60
CA LEU A 57 2.38 -5.78 9.59
C LEU A 57 1.52 -4.73 8.87
N LEU A 58 1.70 -3.45 9.19
CA LEU A 58 0.97 -2.36 8.53
C LEU A 58 1.22 -2.35 7.02
N TYR A 59 2.48 -2.46 6.58
CA TYR A 59 2.79 -2.53 5.16
C TYR A 59 2.24 -3.78 4.50
N SER A 60 2.29 -4.94 5.16
CA SER A 60 1.69 -6.16 4.65
C SER A 60 0.18 -5.97 4.40
N ILE A 61 -0.56 -5.44 5.36
CA ILE A 61 -1.99 -5.16 5.22
C ILE A 61 -2.24 -4.16 4.07
N PHE A 62 -1.45 -3.08 4.01
CA PHE A 62 -1.56 -2.08 2.95
C PHE A 62 -1.41 -2.70 1.55
N PHE A 63 -0.33 -3.44 1.33
CA PHE A 63 -0.03 -4.06 0.04
C PHE A 63 -1.03 -5.17 -0.30
N PHE A 64 -1.51 -5.93 0.70
CA PHE A 64 -2.53 -6.94 0.48
C PHE A 64 -3.83 -6.30 -0.01
N LEU A 65 -4.30 -5.26 0.68
CA LEU A 65 -5.56 -4.58 0.36
C LEU A 65 -5.54 -3.93 -1.03
N ILE A 66 -4.48 -3.21 -1.36
CA ILE A 66 -4.36 -2.55 -2.67
C ILE A 66 -4.15 -3.58 -3.80
N GLY A 67 -3.37 -4.63 -3.54
CA GLY A 67 -3.11 -5.71 -4.50
C GLY A 67 -4.37 -6.53 -4.78
N TYR A 68 -5.10 -6.91 -3.74
CA TYR A 68 -6.38 -7.61 -3.84
C TYR A 68 -7.44 -6.78 -4.57
N ASN A 69 -7.52 -5.48 -4.29
CA ASN A 69 -8.37 -4.57 -5.06
C ASN A 69 -8.01 -4.60 -6.56
N GLY A 70 -6.71 -4.57 -6.90
CA GLY A 70 -6.25 -4.72 -8.28
C GLY A 70 -6.67 -6.03 -8.95
N ILE A 71 -6.50 -7.15 -8.25
CA ILE A 71 -6.86 -8.49 -8.76
C ILE A 71 -8.37 -8.62 -9.00
N THR A 72 -9.17 -8.03 -8.13
CA THR A 72 -10.65 -8.06 -8.21
C THR A 72 -11.23 -7.01 -9.17
N GLY A 73 -10.38 -6.35 -9.97
CA GLY A 73 -10.82 -5.38 -10.97
C GLY A 73 -11.23 -4.04 -10.39
N GLY A 74 -10.65 -3.65 -9.25
CA GLY A 74 -10.83 -2.36 -8.62
C GLY A 74 -10.05 -1.22 -9.28
N ALA A 75 -10.43 0.00 -8.93
CA ALA A 75 -9.97 1.24 -9.54
C ALA A 75 -8.92 1.99 -8.72
N ILE A 76 -8.52 1.51 -7.54
CA ILE A 76 -7.54 2.20 -6.67
C ILE A 76 -6.16 2.24 -7.33
N LEU A 77 -5.63 1.10 -7.79
CA LEU A 77 -4.35 1.04 -8.51
C LEU A 77 -4.34 1.96 -9.75
N PRO A 78 -5.36 1.90 -10.63
CA PRO A 78 -5.52 2.85 -11.73
C PRO A 78 -5.55 4.33 -11.31
N LYS A 79 -6.25 4.66 -10.22
CA LYS A 79 -6.38 6.04 -9.74
C LYS A 79 -5.04 6.58 -9.21
N TRP A 80 -4.36 5.79 -8.39
CA TRP A 80 -3.14 6.22 -7.69
C TRP A 80 -1.91 6.16 -8.59
N PHE A 81 -1.83 5.17 -9.46
CA PHE A 81 -0.65 4.93 -10.28
C PHE A 81 -0.86 5.20 -11.77
N GLY A 82 -2.07 5.53 -12.21
CA GLY A 82 -2.42 5.76 -13.62
C GLY A 82 -1.58 6.82 -14.32
N SER A 83 -1.06 7.80 -13.57
CA SER A 83 -0.19 8.85 -14.09
C SER A 83 1.24 8.39 -14.38
N PHE A 84 1.72 7.31 -13.76
CA PHE A 84 3.08 6.81 -13.95
C PHE A 84 3.25 5.96 -15.22
N PHE A 85 2.15 5.59 -15.87
CA PHE A 85 2.22 4.79 -17.08
C PHE A 85 1.83 5.63 -18.30
N PRO A 86 2.61 5.55 -19.39
CA PRO A 86 2.47 6.42 -20.56
C PRO A 86 1.16 6.20 -21.34
N ASP A 87 0.47 5.09 -21.11
CA ASP A 87 -0.70 4.69 -21.88
C ASP A 87 -1.92 4.52 -20.97
N LYS A 88 -2.76 5.56 -20.91
CA LYS A 88 -3.94 5.65 -20.02
C LYS A 88 -4.92 4.48 -20.22
N GLN A 89 -4.90 3.80 -21.37
CA GLN A 89 -5.76 2.65 -21.62
C GLN A 89 -5.26 1.36 -20.96
N LYS A 90 -3.97 1.26 -20.62
CA LYS A 90 -3.36 0.05 -20.06
C LYS A 90 -3.67 -0.17 -18.58
N LEU A 91 -4.26 0.80 -17.89
CA LEU A 91 -4.60 0.71 -16.46
C LEU A 91 -6.09 0.81 -16.19
N LYS A 92 -6.93 0.38 -17.13
CA LYS A 92 -8.35 0.24 -16.79
C LYS A 92 -8.52 -0.87 -15.75
N PRO A 93 -9.48 -0.72 -14.81
CA PRO A 93 -9.85 -1.80 -13.89
C PRO A 93 -10.13 -3.10 -14.68
N GLY A 94 -9.64 -4.23 -14.17
CA GLY A 94 -9.78 -5.55 -14.82
C GLY A 94 -8.82 -5.82 -15.98
N ASN A 95 -7.95 -4.87 -16.36
CA ASN A 95 -6.91 -5.14 -17.36
C ASN A 95 -5.84 -6.11 -16.81
N LYS A 96 -5.29 -6.97 -17.68
CA LYS A 96 -4.22 -7.94 -17.37
C LYS A 96 -3.02 -7.29 -16.67
N LEU A 97 -2.64 -6.08 -17.06
CA LEU A 97 -1.55 -5.34 -16.40
C LEU A 97 -1.88 -5.03 -14.93
N VAL A 98 -3.08 -4.49 -14.64
CA VAL A 98 -3.54 -4.17 -13.29
C VAL A 98 -3.61 -5.43 -12.42
N ILE A 99 -4.13 -6.53 -12.98
CA ILE A 99 -4.20 -7.82 -12.29
C ILE A 99 -2.80 -8.34 -11.96
N ASN A 100 -1.86 -8.25 -12.92
CA ASN A 100 -0.48 -8.68 -12.70
C ASN A 100 0.23 -7.84 -11.64
N VAL A 101 0.08 -6.51 -11.70
CA VAL A 101 0.58 -5.61 -10.65
C VAL A 101 -0.04 -6.01 -9.30
N GLY A 102 -1.36 -6.22 -9.24
CA GLY A 102 -2.05 -6.66 -8.03
C GLY A 102 -1.49 -7.96 -7.46
N LYS A 103 -1.19 -8.96 -8.31
CA LYS A 103 -0.55 -10.22 -7.87
C LYS A 103 0.85 -10.00 -7.30
N VAL A 104 1.67 -9.19 -7.96
CA VAL A 104 3.01 -8.83 -7.46
C VAL A 104 2.90 -8.12 -6.11
N THR A 105 1.95 -7.19 -5.97
CA THR A 105 1.68 -6.47 -4.73
C THR A 105 1.22 -7.41 -3.61
N VAL A 106 0.36 -8.40 -3.89
CA VAL A 106 0.00 -9.44 -2.90
C VAL A 106 1.20 -10.31 -2.53
N GLY A 107 2.04 -10.69 -3.49
CA GLY A 107 3.28 -11.43 -3.21
C GLY A 107 4.21 -10.66 -2.26
N LEU A 108 4.36 -9.34 -2.48
CA LEU A 108 5.11 -8.47 -1.57
C LEU A 108 4.47 -8.41 -0.17
N ALA A 109 3.14 -8.35 -0.09
CA ALA A 109 2.44 -8.37 1.19
C ALA A 109 2.73 -9.64 2.02
N ILE A 110 2.76 -10.80 1.36
CA ILE A 110 3.09 -12.08 1.98
C ILE A 110 4.54 -12.07 2.48
N LEU A 111 5.48 -11.58 1.66
CA LEU A 111 6.88 -11.46 2.07
C LEU A 111 7.03 -10.58 3.31
N LEU A 112 6.36 -9.43 3.34
CA LEU A 112 6.39 -8.51 4.49
C LEU A 112 5.74 -9.14 5.73
N PHE A 113 4.69 -9.94 5.56
CA PHE A 113 4.09 -10.68 6.67
C PHE A 113 5.06 -11.71 7.27
N ILE A 114 5.81 -12.42 6.43
CA ILE A 114 6.85 -13.34 6.88
C ILE A 114 7.94 -12.58 7.63
N LEU A 115 8.39 -11.44 7.12
CA LEU A 115 9.36 -10.58 7.81
C LEU A 115 8.83 -10.07 9.16
N CYS A 116 7.54 -9.72 9.25
CA CYS A 116 6.88 -9.39 10.51
C CYS A 116 7.01 -10.54 11.50
N ALA A 117 6.60 -11.75 11.11
CA ALA A 117 6.67 -12.92 11.99
C ALA A 117 8.11 -13.25 12.43
N LEU A 118 9.06 -13.20 11.50
CA LEU A 118 10.47 -13.43 11.80
C LEU A 118 11.04 -12.36 12.75
N SER A 119 10.74 -11.09 12.53
CA SER A 119 11.20 -10.00 13.41
C SER A 119 10.65 -10.17 14.83
N ALA A 120 9.37 -10.53 14.96
CA ALA A 120 8.75 -10.78 16.25
C ALA A 120 9.34 -12.01 16.98
N LEU A 121 9.77 -13.04 16.25
CA LEU A 121 10.37 -14.25 16.82
C LEU A 121 11.83 -14.07 17.22
N ILE A 122 12.62 -13.30 16.45
CA ILE A 122 14.05 -13.06 16.71
C ILE A 122 14.25 -12.13 17.93
N GLN A 123 13.26 -11.31 18.23
CA GLN A 123 13.33 -10.29 19.28
C GLN A 123 12.66 -10.73 20.61
N GLN A 124 12.27 -12.02 20.71
CA GLN A 124 11.90 -12.71 21.96
C GLN A 124 13.12 -13.30 22.64
#